data_AF-A0A2D8LX51-F1
#
_entry.id   AF-A0A2D8LX51-F1
#
_cell.length_a   1.000
_cell.length_b   1.000
_cell.length_c   1.000
_cell.angle_alpha   90.00
_cell.angle_beta   90.00
_cell.angle_gamma   90.00
#
_symmetry.space_group_name_H-M   'P 1'
#
loop_
_entity.id
_entity.type
_entity.pdbx_description
1 polymer ?
#
loop_
_entity_poly.entity_id
_entity_poly.type
_entity_poly.pdbx_seq_one_letter_code
_entity_poly.pdbx_strand_id
1 'polypeptide(L)'
;MPTRTGWGLLVAGALFVVSGRLFGAIEFLVVGIAAVTAVVVAVLLRQLRPSRLSVVRQLTPPLVPVGEPARVDLEVINRSRSRSPVLRLLDTVA
;
A
#
# COMPACT_ATOMS: atom_id res chain seq x y z
N MET A 1 4.11 -3.91 2.17
CA MET A 1 3.52 -5.24 2.45
C MET A 1 2.58 -5.60 1.31
N PRO A 2 2.57 -6.87 0.85
CA PRO A 2 1.66 -7.33 -0.21
C PRO A 2 0.19 -7.22 0.22
N THR A 3 -0.70 -7.02 -0.75
CA THR A 3 -2.15 -7.16 -0.55
C THR A 3 -2.52 -8.64 -0.31
N ARG A 4 -3.76 -8.92 0.12
CA ARG A 4 -4.28 -10.30 0.20
C ARG A 4 -4.11 -11.06 -1.12
N THR A 5 -4.40 -10.39 -2.23
CA THR A 5 -4.18 -10.92 -3.59
C THR A 5 -2.70 -11.15 -3.90
N GLY A 6 -1.81 -10.23 -3.48
CA GLY A 6 -0.37 -10.40 -3.64
C GLY A 6 0.19 -11.60 -2.86
N TRP A 7 -0.33 -11.87 -1.66
CA TRP A 7 0.00 -13.08 -0.90
C TRP A 7 -0.51 -14.34 -1.59
N GLY A 8 -1.75 -14.34 -2.08
CA GLY A 8 -2.30 -15.47 -2.84
C GLY A 8 -1.46 -15.79 -4.07
N LEU A 9 -1.05 -14.76 -4.83
CA LEU A 9 -0.20 -14.92 -6.01
C LEU A 9 1.20 -15.43 -5.64
N LEU A 10 1.78 -14.98 -4.54
CA LEU A 10 3.09 -15.43 -4.08
C LEU A 10 3.06 -16.91 -3.67
N VAL A 11 2.03 -17.33 -2.93
CA VAL A 11 1.85 -18.73 -2.52
C VAL A 11 1.60 -19.62 -3.74
N ALA A 12 0.69 -19.22 -4.64
CA ALA A 12 0.44 -19.96 -5.87
C ALA A 12 1.72 -20.06 -6.72
N GLY A 13 2.43 -18.95 -6.92
CA GLY A 13 3.71 -18.93 -7.64
C GLY A 13 4.74 -19.88 -7.04
N ALA A 14 4.89 -19.89 -5.71
CA ALA A 14 5.79 -20.81 -5.02
C ALA A 14 5.40 -22.28 -5.24
N LEU A 15 4.10 -22.62 -5.16
CA LEU A 15 3.60 -23.96 -5.45
C LEU A 15 3.89 -24.36 -6.90
N PHE A 16 3.71 -23.46 -7.87
CA PHE A 16 4.04 -23.70 -9.27
C PHE A 16 5.54 -23.97 -9.47
N VAL A 17 6.43 -23.24 -8.78
CA VAL A 17 7.88 -23.51 -8.82
C VAL A 17 8.20 -24.90 -8.28
N VAL A 18 7.62 -25.27 -7.12
CA VAL A 18 7.83 -26.59 -6.51
C VAL A 18 7.32 -27.71 -7.41
N SER A 19 6.12 -27.56 -7.97
CA SER A 19 5.55 -28.50 -8.93
C SER A 19 6.40 -28.63 -10.19
N GLY A 20 6.88 -27.52 -10.77
CA GLY A 20 7.78 -27.56 -11.92
C GLY A 20 9.07 -28.32 -11.65
N ARG A 21 9.60 -28.23 -10.42
CA ARG A 21 10.76 -29.03 -9.99
C ARG A 21 10.46 -30.51 -9.78
N LEU A 22 9.27 -30.84 -9.30
CA LEU A 22 8.86 -32.24 -9.06
C LEU A 22 8.51 -32.98 -10.36
N PHE A 23 7.79 -32.32 -11.27
CA PHE A 23 7.31 -32.91 -12.52
C PHE A 23 8.27 -32.75 -13.70
N GLY A 24 9.35 -31.97 -13.55
CA GLY A 24 10.30 -31.67 -14.63
C GLY A 24 9.70 -30.84 -15.77
N ALA A 25 8.52 -30.25 -15.55
CA ALA A 25 7.79 -29.47 -16.54
C ALA A 25 8.17 -27.98 -16.43
N ILE A 26 8.80 -27.47 -17.49
CA ILE A 26 9.37 -26.12 -17.51
C ILE A 26 8.29 -25.03 -17.48
N GLU A 27 7.11 -25.32 -18.00
CA GLU A 27 5.97 -24.41 -18.06
C GLU A 27 5.56 -23.98 -16.64
N PHE A 28 5.48 -24.92 -15.70
CA PHE A 28 5.15 -24.63 -14.31
C PHE A 28 6.23 -23.77 -13.64
N LEU A 29 7.50 -24.04 -13.94
CA LEU A 29 8.62 -23.28 -13.40
C LEU A 29 8.60 -21.83 -13.90
N VAL A 30 8.37 -21.62 -15.21
CA VAL A 30 8.32 -20.28 -15.81
C VAL A 30 7.16 -19.47 -15.22
N VAL A 31 5.96 -20.06 -15.15
CA VAL A 31 4.78 -19.38 -14.57
C VAL A 31 5.01 -19.06 -13.09
N GLY A 32 5.57 -20.00 -12.32
CA GLY A 32 5.86 -19.81 -10.90
C GLY A 32 6.88 -18.69 -10.65
N ILE A 33 8.00 -18.68 -11.40
CA ILE A 33 9.03 -17.65 -11.29
C ILE A 33 8.45 -16.28 -11.68
N ALA A 34 7.67 -16.20 -12.75
CA ALA A 34 7.05 -14.95 -13.18
C ALA A 34 6.12 -14.39 -12.10
N ALA A 35 5.28 -15.23 -11.49
CA ALA A 35 4.38 -14.83 -10.42
C ALA A 35 5.14 -14.31 -9.18
N VAL A 36 6.16 -15.04 -8.72
CA VAL A 36 6.98 -14.62 -7.57
C VAL A 36 7.73 -13.32 -7.87
N THR A 37 8.34 -13.22 -9.05
CA THR A 37 9.10 -12.04 -9.47
C THR A 37 8.20 -10.80 -9.55
N ALA A 38 6.99 -10.94 -10.08
CA ALA A 38 6.03 -9.84 -10.15
C ALA A 38 5.70 -9.27 -8.76
N VAL A 39 5.48 -10.13 -7.75
CA VAL A 39 5.21 -9.67 -6.37
C VAL A 39 6.43 -8.98 -5.77
N VAL A 40 7.63 -9.55 -5.96
CA VAL A 40 8.89 -8.97 -5.46
C VAL A 40 9.13 -7.59 -6.06
N VAL A 41 8.99 -7.45 -7.38
CA VAL A 41 9.15 -6.17 -8.10
C VAL A 41 8.14 -5.14 -7.62
N ALA A 42 6.88 -5.53 -7.45
CA ALA A 42 5.85 -4.62 -6.94
C ALA A 42 6.17 -4.11 -5.52
N VAL A 43 6.65 -4.99 -4.64
CA VAL A 43 7.06 -4.64 -3.27
C VAL A 43 8.29 -3.73 -3.27
N LEU A 44 9.28 -4.01 -4.11
CA LEU A 44 10.48 -3.16 -4.26
C LEU A 44 10.11 -1.77 -4.79
N LEU A 45 9.33 -1.68 -5.87
CA LEU A 45 8.88 -0.40 -6.42
C LEU A 45 8.14 0.44 -5.40
N ARG A 46 7.32 -0.19 -4.56
CA ARG A 46 6.62 0.51 -3.49
C ARG A 46 7.56 1.01 -2.40
N GLN A 47 8.56 0.24 -2.01
CA GLN A 47 9.54 0.66 -1.00
C GLN A 47 10.44 1.80 -1.50
N LEU A 48 10.82 1.77 -2.78
CA LEU A 48 11.70 2.76 -3.39
C LEU A 48 10.99 4.10 -3.70
N ARG A 49 9.66 4.13 -3.70
CA ARG A 49 8.86 5.34 -3.99
C ARG A 49 7.95 5.71 -2.82
N PRO A 50 8.50 6.17 -1.68
CA PRO A 50 7.69 6.61 -0.56
C PRO A 50 6.88 7.86 -0.93
N SER A 51 5.57 7.84 -0.61
CA SER A 51 4.72 9.02 -0.75
C SER A 51 5.10 10.06 0.30
N ARG A 52 5.44 11.26 -0.14
CA ARG A 52 5.74 12.40 0.73
C ARG A 52 4.46 13.20 0.95
N LEU A 53 3.66 12.79 1.93
CA LEU A 53 2.42 13.47 2.28
C LEU A 53 2.67 14.51 3.35
N SER A 54 2.15 15.71 3.16
CA SER A 54 2.06 16.77 4.16
C SER A 54 0.60 16.87 4.58
N VAL A 55 0.32 16.76 5.87
CA VAL A 55 -1.03 16.93 6.43
C VAL A 55 -1.01 18.17 7.31
N VAL A 56 -1.90 19.11 7.02
CA VAL A 56 -2.08 20.34 7.81
C VAL A 56 -3.50 20.33 8.35
N ARG A 57 -3.64 20.59 9.66
CA ARG A 57 -4.93 20.66 10.35
C ARG A 57 -5.15 22.10 10.81
N GLN A 58 -6.28 22.67 10.40
CA GLN A 58 -6.70 24.01 10.80
C GLN A 58 -8.02 23.93 11.56
N LEU A 59 -8.06 24.58 12.71
CA LEU A 59 -9.23 24.67 13.59
C LEU A 59 -9.72 26.10 13.59
N THR A 60 -11.01 26.30 13.30
CA THR A 60 -11.66 27.60 13.40
C THR A 60 -12.95 27.48 14.21
N PRO A 61 -13.07 28.16 15.37
CA PRO A 61 -12.03 28.91 16.08
C PRO A 61 -10.95 27.99 16.72
N PRO A 62 -9.74 28.52 17.03
CA PRO A 62 -8.63 27.72 17.56
C PRO A 62 -8.86 27.21 18.99
N LEU A 63 -9.70 27.89 19.77
CA LEU A 63 -10.27 27.39 21.02
C LEU A 63 -11.78 27.35 20.89
N VAL A 64 -12.36 26.20 21.24
CA VAL A 64 -13.78 25.92 21.09
C VAL A 64 -14.40 25.90 22.49
N PRO A 65 -15.29 26.85 22.82
CA PRO A 65 -16.06 26.79 24.06
C PRO A 65 -16.93 25.54 24.11
N VAL A 66 -17.17 25.03 25.32
CA VAL A 66 -18.01 23.84 25.51
C VAL A 66 -19.42 24.11 24.96
N GLY A 67 -19.86 23.26 24.04
CA GLY A 67 -21.18 23.35 23.42
C GLY A 67 -21.26 24.23 22.17
N GLU A 68 -20.16 24.87 21.76
CA GLU A 68 -20.13 25.65 20.51
C GLU A 68 -19.65 24.83 19.30
N PRO A 69 -20.18 25.13 18.09
CA PRO A 69 -19.74 24.47 16.87
C PRO A 69 -18.30 24.85 16.52
N ALA A 70 -17.50 23.87 16.12
CA ALA A 70 -16.15 24.06 15.62
C ALA A 70 -15.99 23.48 14.22
N ARG A 71 -15.19 24.15 13.39
CA ARG A 71 -14.82 23.67 12.06
C ARG A 71 -13.38 23.17 12.08
N VAL A 72 -13.19 21.96 11.56
CA VAL A 72 -11.88 21.36 11.32
C VAL A 72 -11.68 21.24 9.82
N ASP A 73 -10.69 21.95 9.29
CA ASP A 73 -10.26 21.82 7.91
C ASP A 73 -8.94 21.03 7.87
N LEU A 74 -8.93 19.93 7.10
CA LEU A 74 -7.76 19.05 6.92
C LEU A 74 -7.26 19.17 5.48
N GLU A 75 -6.04 19.65 5.32
CA GLU A 75 -5.38 19.77 4.02
C GLU A 75 -4.34 18.66 3.88
N VAL A 76 -4.46 17.85 2.82
CA VAL A 76 -3.55 16.75 2.52
C VAL A 76 -2.86 16.99 1.18
N ILE A 77 -1.56 17.29 1.22
CA ILE A 77 -0.76 17.58 0.03
C ILE A 77 0.21 16.43 -0.23
N ASN A 78 0.13 15.82 -1.42
CA ASN A 78 1.14 14.87 -1.89
C ASN A 78 2.28 15.62 -2.61
N ARG A 79 3.43 15.73 -1.97
CA ARG A 79 4.65 16.36 -2.51
C ARG A 79 5.52 15.40 -3.33
N SER A 80 5.09 14.17 -3.55
CA SER A 80 5.85 13.20 -4.37
C SER A 80 5.54 13.36 -5.86
N ARG A 81 6.47 12.93 -6.72
CA ARG A 81 6.30 12.92 -8.19
C ARG A 81 5.32 11.86 -8.69
N SER A 82 4.73 11.06 -7.80
CA SER A 82 3.85 9.94 -8.14
C SER A 82 2.56 10.03 -7.34
N ARG A 83 1.49 9.41 -7.84
CA ARG A 83 0.21 9.36 -7.11
C ARG A 83 0.40 8.67 -5.76
N SER A 84 -0.31 9.16 -4.75
CA SER A 84 -0.37 8.46 -3.48
C SER A 84 -1.18 7.18 -3.65
N PRO A 85 -0.84 6.13 -2.92
CA PRO A 85 -1.69 4.96 -2.78
C PRO A 85 -2.98 5.32 -2.03
N VAL A 86 -3.92 4.37 -1.97
CA VAL A 86 -5.08 4.49 -1.07
C VAL A 86 -4.58 4.58 0.36
N LEU A 87 -5.03 5.60 1.08
CA LEU A 87 -4.62 5.93 2.44
C LEU A 87 -5.85 6.09 3.32
N ARG A 88 -5.71 5.80 4.60
CA ARG A 88 -6.72 6.05 5.62
C ARG A 88 -6.20 7.16 6.53
N LEU A 89 -6.94 8.27 6.61
CA LEU A 89 -6.68 9.35 7.54
C LEU A 89 -7.62 9.18 8.73
N LEU A 90 -7.07 9.30 9.95
CA LEU A 90 -7.83 9.23 11.20
C LEU A 90 -7.48 10.49 11.99
N ASP A 91 -8.45 11.39 12.17
CA ASP A 91 -8.33 12.55 13.05
C ASP A 91 -9.05 12.22 14.37
N THR A 92 -8.28 11.88 15.40
CA THR A 92 -8.83 11.58 16.74
C THR A 92 -8.99 12.87 17.52
N VAL A 93 -10.22 13.16 17.95
CA VAL A 93 -10.51 14.26 18.88
C VAL A 93 -10.34 13.72 20.30
N ALA A 94 -9.37 14.24 21.04
CA ALA A 94 -9.11 13.92 22.45
C ALA A 94 -9.50 15.10 23.34
#